data_AF-A0A6M2CXM2-F1
#
_entry.id   AF-A0A6M2CXM2-F1
#
_cell.length_a   1.000
_cell.length_b   1.000
_cell.length_c   1.000
_cell.angle_alpha   90.00
_cell.angle_beta   90.00
_cell.angle_gamma   90.00
#
_symmetry.space_group_name_H-M   'P 1'
#
loop_
_entity.id
_entity.type
_entity.pdbx_description
1 polymer ?
#
loop_
_entity_poly.entity_id
_entity_poly.type
_entity_poly.pdbx_seq_one_letter_code
_entity_poly.pdbx_strand_id
1 'polypeptide(L)'
;MSEDQSSLAEVEYSFIAKLDNAKDLSQLLRAISIKEVATVEINDMGIRVIAQEGKCVQAIAFVQRELFENYSLKEPTLSFDISLSIWLECLTMFGAMGGPVSTRLCYGGQGNPLVMFLEEGGVVTDCKIRTLESEGVVNFDLSRDNVINVVILKSESIKEVWSELDISSEDMEVFISPNEPYFRLSTFGAAGTVEVSYSKESDFMESFQCKTEQRNTYKINLMKQCIKALNLSSKVAIRTDQLGLICFQFLIRTEEGTATFVEYYCTPNREEPQEG
;
A
#
# COMPACT_ATOMS: atom_id res chain seq x y z
N MET A 1 -35.74 -2.12 37.22
CA MET A 1 -36.22 -1.69 35.89
C MET A 1 -35.45 -0.45 35.49
N SER A 2 -34.38 -0.66 34.73
CA SER A 2 -33.78 0.31 33.84
C SER A 2 -33.21 -0.55 32.71
N GLU A 3 -34.12 -0.83 31.78
CA GLU A 3 -33.91 -1.61 30.56
C GLU A 3 -32.94 -0.82 29.67
N ASP A 4 -31.65 -1.19 29.70
CA ASP A 4 -30.68 -0.74 28.68
C ASP A 4 -29.44 -1.65 28.61
N GLN A 5 -29.62 -2.95 28.89
CA GLN A 5 -28.59 -3.99 28.71
C GLN A 5 -28.99 -5.07 27.71
N SER A 6 -30.02 -4.84 26.89
CA SER A 6 -30.59 -5.85 26.00
C SER A 6 -30.79 -5.32 24.57
N SER A 7 -29.71 -5.23 23.79
CA SER A 7 -29.83 -5.29 22.31
C SER A 7 -28.54 -5.63 21.55
N LEU A 8 -27.41 -5.88 22.20
CA LEU A 8 -26.31 -6.64 21.57
C LEU A 8 -26.60 -8.14 21.75
N ALA A 9 -27.60 -8.65 21.02
CA ALA A 9 -27.63 -10.08 20.73
C ALA A 9 -26.25 -10.45 20.17
N GLU A 10 -25.62 -11.49 20.73
CA GLU A 10 -24.27 -11.96 20.40
C GLU A 10 -24.17 -12.25 18.89
N VAL A 11 -23.85 -11.23 18.10
CA VAL A 11 -23.40 -11.44 16.72
C VAL A 11 -22.06 -12.14 16.85
N GLU A 12 -22.07 -13.43 16.58
CA GLU A 12 -20.88 -14.24 16.64
C GLU A 12 -19.97 -13.84 15.47
N TYR A 13 -18.98 -13.00 15.75
CA TYR A 13 -18.04 -12.56 14.72
C TYR A 13 -16.99 -13.64 14.41
N SER A 14 -16.73 -13.89 13.12
CA SER A 14 -15.61 -14.71 12.66
C SER A 14 -14.27 -13.99 12.84
N PHE A 15 -14.28 -12.66 12.86
CA PHE A 15 -13.10 -11.83 13.09
C PHE A 15 -13.39 -10.66 14.03
N ILE A 16 -12.50 -10.46 15.01
CA ILE A 16 -12.48 -9.33 15.93
C ILE A 16 -11.04 -8.85 16.08
N ALA A 17 -10.78 -7.58 15.82
CA ALA A 17 -9.51 -6.95 16.15
C ALA A 17 -9.69 -5.59 16.82
N LYS A 18 -8.75 -5.22 17.69
CA LYS A 18 -8.74 -3.91 18.36
C LYS A 18 -7.39 -3.24 18.16
N LEU A 19 -7.41 -1.99 17.73
CA LEU A 19 -6.27 -1.08 17.63
C LEU A 19 -6.49 0.13 18.54
N ASP A 20 -5.41 0.67 19.10
CA ASP A 20 -5.49 1.80 20.03
C ASP A 20 -5.70 3.13 19.34
N ASN A 21 -5.26 3.24 18.08
CA ASN A 21 -5.35 4.47 17.33
C ASN A 21 -5.74 4.22 15.88
N ALA A 22 -6.94 4.69 15.51
CA ALA A 22 -7.48 4.64 14.15
C ALA A 22 -6.52 5.24 13.10
N LYS A 23 -5.66 6.18 13.52
CA LYS A 23 -4.65 6.81 12.64
C LYS A 23 -3.69 5.78 12.05
N ASP A 24 -3.32 4.75 12.80
CA ASP A 24 -2.36 3.75 12.34
C ASP A 24 -2.87 2.92 11.17
N LEU A 25 -4.16 2.57 11.20
CA LEU A 25 -4.82 1.92 10.07
C LEU A 25 -5.08 2.94 8.95
N SER A 26 -5.66 4.10 9.27
CA SER A 26 -6.08 5.06 8.24
C SER A 26 -4.91 5.59 7.41
N GLN A 27 -3.73 5.81 7.98
CA GLN A 27 -2.57 6.27 7.22
C GLN A 27 -2.10 5.23 6.18
N LEU A 28 -2.13 3.94 6.54
CA LEU A 28 -1.77 2.85 5.64
C LEU A 28 -2.79 2.70 4.52
N LEU A 29 -4.08 2.80 4.85
CA LEU A 29 -5.16 2.77 3.86
C LEU A 29 -5.12 3.97 2.91
N ARG A 30 -4.79 5.17 3.41
CA ARG A 30 -4.57 6.36 2.57
C ARG A 30 -3.40 6.16 1.62
N ALA A 31 -2.33 5.53 2.10
CA ALA A 31 -1.13 5.28 1.33
C ALA A 31 -1.39 4.45 0.07
N ILE A 32 -2.39 3.55 0.10
CA ILE A 32 -2.77 2.65 -1.00
C ILE A 32 -4.05 3.06 -1.74
N SER A 33 -4.62 4.22 -1.42
CA SER A 33 -5.90 4.67 -1.99
C SER A 33 -5.75 5.14 -3.44
N ILE A 34 -5.64 4.17 -4.33
CA ILE A 34 -5.52 4.33 -5.79
C ILE A 34 -6.81 3.94 -6.53
N LYS A 35 -7.68 3.16 -5.86
CA LYS A 35 -9.00 2.74 -6.33
C LYS A 35 -10.03 2.81 -5.23
N GLU A 36 -11.29 2.84 -5.65
CA GLU A 36 -12.44 2.97 -4.76
C GLU A 36 -12.73 1.68 -3.99
N VAL A 37 -12.58 0.52 -4.64
CA VAL A 37 -12.76 -0.79 -4.02
C VAL A 37 -11.41 -1.41 -3.75
N ALA A 38 -11.25 -1.98 -2.57
CA ALA A 38 -10.08 -2.75 -2.18
C ALA A 38 -10.51 -4.14 -1.69
N THR A 39 -9.68 -5.14 -1.96
CA THR A 39 -9.79 -6.48 -1.40
C THR A 39 -9.10 -6.53 -0.04
N VAL A 40 -9.79 -7.07 0.95
CA VAL A 40 -9.27 -7.31 2.29
C VAL A 40 -9.05 -8.81 2.45
N GLU A 41 -7.86 -9.21 2.85
CA GLU A 41 -7.50 -10.57 3.22
C GLU A 41 -7.03 -10.58 4.68
N ILE A 42 -7.61 -11.46 5.48
CA ILE A 42 -7.36 -11.56 6.93
C ILE A 42 -6.88 -12.97 7.24
N ASN A 43 -5.77 -13.12 7.96
CA ASN A 43 -5.22 -14.40 8.38
C ASN A 43 -4.55 -14.30 9.76
N ASP A 44 -3.87 -15.34 10.22
CA ASP A 44 -3.18 -15.34 11.51
C ASP A 44 -2.06 -14.29 11.64
N MET A 45 -1.48 -13.86 10.52
CA MET A 45 -0.40 -12.88 10.46
C MET A 45 -0.86 -11.42 10.47
N GLY A 46 -2.12 -11.14 10.11
CA GLY A 46 -2.64 -9.77 10.08
C GLY A 46 -3.71 -9.51 9.02
N ILE A 47 -3.84 -8.24 8.62
CA ILE A 47 -4.78 -7.79 7.59
C ILE A 47 -3.97 -7.27 6.41
N ARG A 48 -4.22 -7.82 5.21
CA ARG A 48 -3.69 -7.32 3.94
C ARG A 48 -4.81 -6.61 3.19
N VAL A 49 -4.60 -5.37 2.79
CA VAL A 49 -5.55 -4.57 2.01
C VAL A 49 -4.94 -4.24 0.67
N ILE A 50 -5.66 -4.54 -0.40
CA ILE A 50 -5.14 -4.59 -1.77
C ILE A 50 -6.02 -3.73 -2.66
N ALA A 51 -5.46 -2.65 -3.19
CA ALA A 51 -6.10 -1.85 -4.23
C ALA A 51 -5.43 -2.13 -5.57
N GLN A 52 -6.20 -2.47 -6.59
CA GLN A 52 -5.65 -2.89 -7.89
C GLN A 52 -6.28 -2.10 -9.03
N GLU A 53 -5.46 -1.62 -9.96
CA GLU A 53 -5.90 -0.97 -11.19
C GLU A 53 -5.55 -1.85 -12.40
N GLY A 54 -6.60 -2.41 -13.01
CA GLY A 54 -6.45 -3.33 -14.13
C GLY A 54 -5.60 -4.55 -13.74
N LYS A 55 -4.68 -4.95 -14.61
CA LYS A 55 -3.66 -5.97 -14.31
C LYS A 55 -2.25 -5.36 -14.29
N CYS A 56 -2.16 -4.05 -14.09
CA CYS A 56 -0.92 -3.30 -14.26
C CYS A 56 -0.36 -2.77 -12.95
N VAL A 57 -1.23 -2.31 -12.03
CA VAL A 57 -0.81 -1.77 -10.74
C VAL A 57 -1.53 -2.47 -9.60
N GLN A 58 -0.80 -2.74 -8.54
CA GLN A 58 -1.36 -3.21 -7.27
C GLN A 58 -0.65 -2.53 -6.10
N ALA A 59 -1.43 -1.91 -5.22
CA ALA A 59 -0.97 -1.30 -3.98
C ALA A 59 -1.44 -2.15 -2.80
N ILE A 60 -0.53 -2.48 -1.88
CA ILE A 60 -0.79 -3.38 -0.77
C ILE A 60 -0.35 -2.71 0.54
N ALA A 61 -1.27 -2.62 1.49
CA ALA A 61 -0.96 -2.31 2.86
C ALA A 61 -1.05 -3.59 3.68
N PHE A 62 -0.01 -3.89 4.46
CA PHE A 62 -0.04 -5.00 5.41
C PHE A 62 -0.02 -4.48 6.84
N VAL A 63 -1.08 -4.77 7.58
CA VAL A 63 -1.25 -4.42 8.98
C VAL A 63 -0.99 -5.69 9.79
N GLN A 64 0.22 -5.76 10.37
CA GLN A 64 0.69 -6.91 11.12
C GLN A 64 -0.17 -7.15 12.37
N ARG A 65 -0.35 -8.41 12.76
CA ARG A 65 -1.11 -8.82 13.96
C ARG A 65 -0.68 -8.05 15.21
N GLU A 66 0.62 -7.77 15.32
CA GLU A 66 1.25 -7.10 16.46
C GLU A 66 0.80 -5.65 16.65
N LEU A 67 0.17 -5.04 15.64
CA LEU A 67 -0.45 -3.70 15.76
C LEU A 67 -1.81 -3.73 16.46
N PHE A 68 -2.33 -4.91 16.81
CA PHE A 68 -3.62 -5.06 17.46
C PHE A 68 -3.44 -5.57 18.90
N GLU A 69 -4.07 -4.89 19.86
CA GLU A 69 -4.14 -5.36 21.25
C GLU A 69 -4.89 -6.71 21.34
N ASN A 70 -5.95 -6.83 20.55
CA ASN A 70 -6.75 -8.05 20.44
C ASN A 70 -6.85 -8.44 18.97
N TYR A 71 -6.64 -9.72 18.68
CA TYR A 71 -6.79 -10.28 17.34
C TYR A 71 -7.32 -11.71 17.44
N SER A 72 -8.60 -11.87 17.10
CA SER A 72 -9.32 -13.14 17.13
C SER A 72 -9.87 -13.44 15.75
N LEU A 73 -9.53 -14.61 15.23
CA LEU A 73 -9.94 -15.10 13.92
C LEU A 73 -10.36 -16.56 14.07
N LYS A 74 -11.59 -16.89 13.69
CA LYS A 74 -12.17 -18.24 13.85
C LYS A 74 -11.89 -19.15 12.66
N GLU A 75 -11.72 -18.56 11.48
CA GLU A 75 -11.47 -19.26 10.22
C GLU A 75 -9.98 -19.11 9.83
N PRO A 76 -9.38 -20.00 9.02
CA PRO A 76 -7.98 -19.86 8.63
C PRO A 76 -7.69 -18.55 7.90
N THR A 77 -8.64 -18.15 7.05
CA THR A 77 -8.56 -16.92 6.25
C THR A 77 -9.96 -16.37 6.02
N LEU A 78 -10.09 -15.04 5.99
CA LEU A 78 -11.30 -14.36 5.52
C LEU A 78 -10.93 -13.43 4.37
N SER A 79 -11.84 -13.29 3.40
CA SER A 79 -11.68 -12.33 2.32
C SER A 79 -13.01 -11.67 1.96
N PHE A 80 -12.95 -10.37 1.67
CA PHE A 80 -14.08 -9.58 1.18
C PHE A 80 -13.56 -8.31 0.50
N ASP A 81 -14.39 -7.74 -0.37
CA ASP A 81 -14.13 -6.43 -0.97
C ASP A 81 -14.89 -5.34 -0.21
N ILE A 82 -14.32 -4.13 -0.15
CA ILE A 82 -14.88 -2.99 0.60
C ILE A 82 -14.61 -1.67 -0.12
N SER A 83 -15.52 -0.68 0.03
CA SER A 83 -15.24 0.70 -0.38
C SER A 83 -14.19 1.30 0.55
N LEU A 84 -13.03 1.59 -0.03
CA LEU A 84 -11.89 2.16 0.67
C LEU A 84 -12.16 3.61 1.09
N SER A 85 -12.93 4.37 0.30
CA SER A 85 -13.29 5.75 0.66
C SER A 85 -14.18 5.78 1.90
N ILE A 86 -15.24 4.96 1.95
CA ILE A 86 -16.13 4.87 3.11
C ILE A 86 -15.36 4.38 4.34
N TRP A 87 -14.48 3.39 4.16
CA TRP A 87 -13.67 2.90 5.28
C TRP A 87 -12.76 4.00 5.84
N LEU A 88 -12.11 4.77 4.97
CA LEU A 88 -11.29 5.91 5.37
C LEU A 88 -12.11 7.02 6.04
N GLU A 89 -13.31 7.34 5.54
CA GLU A 89 -14.19 8.33 6.15
C GLU A 89 -14.57 7.91 7.58
N CYS A 90 -14.98 6.65 7.77
CA CYS A 90 -15.32 6.15 9.10
C CYS A 90 -14.12 6.16 10.05
N LEU A 91 -12.93 5.75 9.62
CA LEU A 91 -11.72 5.77 10.45
C LEU A 91 -11.29 7.18 10.88
N THR A 92 -11.79 8.22 10.21
CA THR A 92 -11.27 9.58 10.34
C THR A 92 -12.34 10.58 10.75
N MET A 93 -13.50 10.07 11.19
CA MET A 93 -14.67 10.84 11.59
C MET A 93 -14.44 11.80 12.77
N PHE A 94 -13.54 11.44 13.68
CA PHE A 94 -13.13 12.27 14.82
C PHE A 94 -12.08 13.34 14.44
N GLY A 95 -11.66 13.37 13.18
CA GLY A 95 -10.70 14.34 12.66
C GLY A 95 -9.24 14.02 12.98
N ALA A 96 -8.31 14.75 12.34
CA ALA A 96 -6.87 14.50 12.47
C ALA A 96 -6.25 15.14 13.74
N MET A 97 -6.91 16.15 14.30
CA MET A 97 -6.42 16.93 15.44
C MET A 97 -6.86 16.38 16.81
N GLY A 98 -7.70 15.35 16.81
CA GLY A 98 -8.11 14.63 18.01
C GLY A 98 -7.01 13.77 18.61
N GLY A 99 -7.28 13.27 19.81
CA GLY A 99 -6.43 12.30 20.50
C GLY A 99 -6.45 10.92 19.81
N PRO A 100 -5.86 9.90 20.44
CA PRO A 100 -5.95 8.53 19.94
C PRO A 100 -7.41 8.05 19.95
N VAL A 101 -7.84 7.46 18.84
CA VAL A 101 -9.20 6.92 18.66
C VAL A 101 -9.12 5.40 18.70
N SER A 102 -9.55 4.79 19.81
CA SER A 102 -9.56 3.34 19.93
C SER A 102 -10.57 2.76 18.95
N THR A 103 -10.17 1.78 18.15
CA THR A 103 -11.01 1.21 17.10
C THR A 103 -11.09 -0.31 17.23
N ARG A 104 -12.32 -0.83 17.26
CA ARG A 104 -12.60 -2.26 17.21
C ARG A 104 -13.23 -2.61 15.86
N LEU A 105 -12.60 -3.52 15.13
CA LEU A 105 -13.09 -4.08 13.87
C LEU A 105 -13.77 -5.42 14.15
N CYS A 106 -14.95 -5.63 13.57
CA CYS A 106 -15.74 -6.84 13.72
C CYS A 106 -16.31 -7.27 12.37
N TYR A 107 -16.10 -8.52 11.98
CA TYR A 107 -16.64 -9.06 10.72
C TYR A 107 -17.26 -10.44 10.95
N GLY A 108 -18.52 -10.59 10.52
CA GLY A 108 -19.34 -11.79 10.75
C GLY A 108 -19.14 -12.90 9.73
N GLY A 109 -18.17 -12.78 8.82
CA GLY A 109 -18.01 -13.70 7.70
C GLY A 109 -18.82 -13.28 6.46
N GLN A 110 -18.76 -14.10 5.42
CA GLN A 110 -19.31 -13.79 4.09
C GLN A 110 -20.76 -13.27 4.15
N GLY A 111 -21.01 -12.17 3.44
CA GLY A 111 -22.33 -11.52 3.37
C GLY A 111 -22.66 -10.56 4.51
N ASN A 112 -21.84 -10.49 5.57
CA ASN A 112 -22.00 -9.53 6.66
C ASN A 112 -21.21 -8.23 6.38
N PRO A 113 -21.61 -7.08 6.93
CA PRO A 113 -20.81 -5.87 6.86
C PRO A 113 -19.56 -5.95 7.74
N LEU A 114 -18.55 -5.13 7.42
CA LEU A 114 -17.51 -4.77 8.39
C LEU A 114 -18.12 -3.77 9.38
N VAL A 115 -18.14 -4.13 10.66
CA VAL A 115 -18.61 -3.27 11.74
C VAL A 115 -17.41 -2.68 12.45
N MET A 116 -17.41 -1.37 12.69
CA MET A 116 -16.37 -0.68 13.45
C MET A 116 -16.97 0.04 14.64
N PHE A 117 -16.30 -0.05 15.79
CA PHE A 117 -16.61 0.74 16.97
C PHE A 117 -15.43 1.65 17.24
N LEU A 118 -15.64 2.96 17.18
CA LEU A 118 -14.62 3.98 17.43
C LEU A 118 -14.93 4.70 18.74
N GLU A 119 -13.93 4.90 19.58
CA GLU A 119 -14.04 5.55 20.88
C GLU A 119 -12.97 6.62 21.06
N GLU A 120 -13.39 7.85 21.34
CA GLU A 120 -12.53 8.97 21.72
C GLU A 120 -13.15 9.71 22.91
N GLY A 121 -12.42 9.82 24.02
CA GLY A 121 -12.86 10.62 25.19
C GLY A 121 -14.22 10.20 25.78
N GLY A 122 -14.58 8.92 25.66
CA GLY A 122 -15.87 8.37 26.10
C GLY A 122 -17.02 8.53 25.11
N VAL A 123 -16.81 9.19 23.96
CA VAL A 123 -17.77 9.21 22.85
C VAL A 123 -17.54 7.97 21.98
N VAL A 124 -18.58 7.17 21.81
CA VAL A 124 -18.55 5.94 20.99
C VAL A 124 -19.38 6.14 19.73
N THR A 125 -18.83 5.75 18.59
CA THR A 125 -19.57 5.69 17.31
C THR A 125 -19.45 4.32 16.68
N ASP A 126 -20.56 3.77 16.19
CA ASP A 126 -20.59 2.55 15.38
C ASP A 126 -20.73 2.86 13.89
N CYS A 127 -19.92 2.20 13.06
CA CYS A 127 -20.00 2.27 11.61
C CYS A 127 -20.25 0.87 11.04
N LYS A 128 -21.11 0.77 10.03
CA LYS A 128 -21.39 -0.48 9.33
C LYS A 128 -21.13 -0.28 7.84
N ILE A 129 -20.05 -0.90 7.35
CA ILE A 129 -19.62 -0.76 5.97
C ILE A 129 -19.99 -2.04 5.22
N ARG A 130 -20.75 -1.89 4.14
CA ARG A 130 -21.16 -3.02 3.31
C ARG A 130 -19.92 -3.65 2.66
N THR A 131 -19.86 -4.98 2.71
CA THR A 131 -18.87 -5.79 2.00
C THR A 131 -19.43 -6.28 0.67
N LEU A 132 -18.52 -6.62 -0.22
CA LEU A 132 -18.78 -7.24 -1.52
C LEU A 132 -18.07 -8.60 -1.57
N GLU A 133 -18.55 -9.48 -2.44
CA GLU A 133 -17.85 -10.74 -2.73
C GLU A 133 -16.58 -10.42 -3.52
N SER A 134 -15.44 -10.99 -3.11
CA SER A 134 -14.17 -10.71 -3.76
C SER A 134 -14.02 -11.46 -5.08
N GLU A 135 -13.62 -10.76 -6.14
CA GLU A 135 -13.31 -11.36 -7.45
C GLU A 135 -11.88 -11.92 -7.52
N GLY A 136 -11.13 -11.83 -6.42
CA GLY A 136 -9.72 -12.23 -6.35
C GLY A 136 -8.76 -11.16 -6.85
N VAL A 137 -7.48 -11.31 -6.50
CA VAL A 137 -6.42 -10.36 -6.83
C VAL A 137 -5.38 -10.99 -7.75
N VAL A 138 -4.70 -10.16 -8.55
CA VAL A 138 -3.55 -10.62 -9.34
C VAL A 138 -2.42 -10.96 -8.38
N ASN A 139 -1.82 -12.13 -8.56
CA ASN A 139 -0.64 -12.52 -7.79
C ASN A 139 0.63 -12.04 -8.50
N PHE A 140 1.19 -10.92 -8.04
CA PHE A 140 2.50 -10.45 -8.45
C PHE A 140 3.58 -11.13 -7.60
N ASP A 141 4.17 -12.21 -8.13
CA ASP A 141 5.22 -12.95 -7.43
C ASP A 141 6.60 -12.33 -7.65
N LEU A 142 6.96 -11.42 -6.75
CA LEU A 142 8.32 -10.89 -6.64
C LEU A 142 9.04 -11.44 -5.39
N SER A 143 8.92 -12.75 -5.17
CA SER A 143 9.65 -13.48 -4.15
C SER A 143 11.17 -13.35 -4.34
N ARG A 144 11.94 -13.61 -3.27
CA ARG A 144 13.41 -13.40 -3.26
C ARG A 144 14.15 -14.09 -4.41
N ASP A 145 13.63 -15.21 -4.89
CA ASP A 145 14.24 -16.00 -5.96
C ASP A 145 14.04 -15.34 -7.34
N ASN A 146 12.97 -14.55 -7.52
CA ASN A 146 12.66 -13.84 -8.75
C ASN A 146 13.34 -12.47 -8.84
N VAL A 147 13.83 -11.92 -7.72
CA VAL A 147 14.45 -10.59 -7.69
C VAL A 147 15.87 -10.61 -8.27
N ILE A 148 16.07 -9.80 -9.31
CA ILE A 148 17.38 -9.63 -9.96
C ILE A 148 18.08 -8.35 -9.56
N ASN A 149 17.34 -7.26 -9.32
CA ASN A 149 17.92 -5.99 -8.87
C ASN A 149 17.17 -5.44 -7.65
N VAL A 150 17.92 -4.84 -6.73
CA VAL A 150 17.45 -4.18 -5.50
C VAL A 150 18.17 -2.85 -5.35
N VAL A 151 17.41 -1.77 -5.26
CA VAL A 151 17.90 -0.41 -5.00
C VAL A 151 17.17 0.13 -3.78
N ILE A 152 17.89 0.52 -2.73
CA ILE A 152 17.31 1.11 -1.51
C ILE A 152 17.79 2.54 -1.39
N LEU A 153 16.84 3.47 -1.33
CA LEU A 153 17.09 4.91 -1.30
C LEU A 153 16.37 5.56 -0.10
N LYS A 154 16.93 6.67 0.38
CA LYS A 154 16.19 7.61 1.24
C LYS A 154 15.01 8.19 0.46
N SER A 155 13.83 8.17 1.05
CA SER A 155 12.60 8.58 0.35
C SER A 155 12.60 10.06 -0.04
N GLU A 156 13.32 10.92 0.67
CA GLU A 156 13.42 12.36 0.38
C GLU A 156 13.89 12.63 -1.05
N SER A 157 14.90 11.92 -1.54
CA SER A 157 15.41 12.16 -2.90
C SER A 157 14.41 11.71 -3.98
N ILE A 158 13.72 10.59 -3.77
CA ILE A 158 12.70 10.13 -4.72
C ILE A 158 11.49 11.07 -4.74
N LYS A 159 11.15 11.73 -3.62
CA LYS A 159 10.07 12.75 -3.57
C LYS A 159 10.37 13.93 -4.49
N GLU A 160 11.61 14.40 -4.47
CA GLU A 160 12.07 15.49 -5.35
C GLU A 160 11.91 15.06 -6.81
N VAL A 161 12.40 13.87 -7.17
CA VAL A 161 12.23 13.33 -8.54
C VAL A 161 10.76 13.27 -8.94
N TRP A 162 9.89 12.66 -8.13
CA TRP A 162 8.46 12.56 -8.47
C TRP A 162 7.78 13.91 -8.70
N SER A 163 8.27 14.96 -8.04
CA SER A 163 7.77 16.34 -8.18
C SER A 163 8.28 17.02 -9.45
N GLU A 164 9.47 16.64 -9.93
CA GLU A 164 10.14 17.22 -11.10
C GLU A 164 9.85 16.48 -12.42
N LEU A 165 9.47 15.19 -12.37
CA LEU A 165 9.20 14.40 -13.57
C LEU A 165 8.11 15.05 -14.45
N ASP A 166 8.42 15.19 -15.75
CA ASP A 166 7.56 15.86 -16.73
C ASP A 166 6.20 15.15 -16.85
N ILE A 167 5.13 15.84 -16.44
CA ILE A 167 3.75 15.33 -16.51
C ILE A 167 3.22 15.21 -17.94
N SER A 168 3.90 15.80 -18.93
CA SER A 168 3.57 15.63 -20.35
C SER A 168 4.08 14.32 -20.94
N SER A 169 5.02 13.64 -20.27
CA SER A 169 5.48 12.31 -20.67
C SER A 169 4.37 11.28 -20.41
N GLU A 170 4.15 10.35 -21.33
CA GLU A 170 3.24 9.21 -21.07
C GLU A 170 3.91 8.13 -20.23
N ASP A 171 5.21 7.97 -20.44
CA ASP A 171 6.01 6.89 -19.90
C ASP A 171 7.18 7.42 -19.08
N MET A 172 7.62 6.60 -18.14
CA MET A 172 8.82 6.79 -17.34
C MET A 172 9.71 5.58 -17.56
N GLU A 173 10.98 5.81 -17.84
CA GLU A 173 11.98 4.75 -17.95
C GLU A 173 12.72 4.59 -16.62
N VAL A 174 12.90 3.33 -16.22
CA VAL A 174 13.75 2.92 -15.12
C VAL A 174 14.91 2.11 -15.68
N PHE A 175 16.13 2.59 -15.45
CA PHE A 175 17.36 1.93 -15.83
C PHE A 175 18.16 1.52 -14.60
N ILE A 176 18.57 0.25 -14.55
CA ILE A 176 19.40 -0.31 -13.47
C ILE A 176 20.56 -1.08 -14.10
N SER A 177 21.81 -0.82 -13.70
CA SER A 177 23.01 -1.44 -14.27
C SER A 177 24.09 -1.69 -13.21
N PRO A 178 24.92 -2.75 -13.33
CA PRO A 178 26.10 -2.90 -12.49
C PRO A 178 27.18 -1.83 -12.77
N ASN A 179 27.08 -1.09 -13.88
CA ASN A 179 27.99 -0.04 -14.28
C ASN A 179 27.31 1.33 -14.20
N GLU A 180 28.10 2.41 -14.24
CA GLU A 180 27.57 3.77 -14.35
C GLU A 180 26.55 3.89 -15.51
N PRO A 181 25.41 4.57 -15.31
CA PRO A 181 25.01 5.39 -14.16
C PRO A 181 24.41 4.65 -12.95
N TYR A 182 24.43 3.31 -12.91
CA TYR A 182 23.86 2.43 -11.87
C TYR A 182 22.34 2.44 -11.74
N PHE A 183 21.75 3.57 -11.38
CA PHE A 183 20.30 3.73 -11.29
C PHE A 183 19.89 5.06 -11.92
N ARG A 184 18.99 5.02 -12.90
CA ARG A 184 18.49 6.22 -13.56
C ARG A 184 16.98 6.15 -13.76
N LEU A 185 16.34 7.30 -13.56
CA LEU A 185 14.95 7.56 -13.85
C LEU A 185 14.86 8.62 -14.95
N SER A 186 14.12 8.33 -16.01
CA SER A 186 14.03 9.21 -17.18
C SER A 186 12.58 9.45 -17.61
N THR A 187 12.28 10.65 -18.08
CA THR A 187 11.02 10.99 -18.76
C THR A 187 11.29 11.75 -20.05
N PHE A 188 10.41 11.58 -21.05
CA PHE A 188 10.60 12.05 -22.41
C PHE A 188 9.38 12.89 -22.82
N GLY A 189 9.30 14.10 -22.28
CA GLY A 189 8.17 15.00 -22.53
C GLY A 189 8.40 15.96 -23.70
N ALA A 190 7.42 16.81 -23.95
CA ALA A 190 7.44 17.75 -25.07
C ALA A 190 8.55 18.82 -24.96
N ALA A 191 8.95 19.15 -23.73
CA ALA A 191 9.98 20.16 -23.45
C ALA A 191 11.41 19.58 -23.46
N GLY A 192 11.56 18.26 -23.58
CA GLY A 192 12.85 17.58 -23.58
C GLY A 192 12.88 16.37 -22.66
N THR A 193 14.07 15.82 -22.48
CA THR A 193 14.31 14.68 -21.61
C THR A 193 14.74 15.16 -20.22
N VAL A 194 14.10 14.63 -19.19
CA VAL A 194 14.53 14.79 -17.79
C VAL A 194 15.12 13.47 -17.34
N GLU A 195 16.39 13.46 -16.94
CA GLU A 195 17.08 12.28 -16.42
C GLU A 195 17.65 12.57 -15.02
N VAL A 196 17.38 11.68 -14.07
CA VAL A 196 17.96 11.71 -12.72
C VAL A 196 18.73 10.41 -12.51
N SER A 197 20.03 10.52 -12.22
CA SER A 197 20.92 9.37 -12.03
C SER A 197 21.53 9.34 -10.63
N TYR A 198 21.69 8.14 -10.08
CA TYR A 198 22.21 7.89 -8.74
C TYR A 198 23.43 6.98 -8.80
N SER A 199 24.58 7.46 -8.33
CA SER A 199 25.72 6.58 -8.08
C SER A 199 25.45 5.62 -6.93
N LYS A 200 26.09 4.45 -6.93
CA LYS A 200 26.00 3.50 -5.81
C LYS A 200 26.61 4.05 -4.50
N GLU A 201 27.50 5.04 -4.59
CA GLU A 201 28.10 5.77 -3.46
C GLU A 201 27.35 7.06 -3.08
N SER A 202 26.20 7.35 -3.69
CA SER A 202 25.40 8.52 -3.35
C SER A 202 24.98 8.50 -1.87
N ASP A 203 24.97 9.67 -1.20
CA ASP A 203 24.47 9.80 0.18
C ASP A 203 22.98 9.43 0.35
N PHE A 204 22.24 9.37 -0.76
CA PHE A 204 20.85 8.91 -0.78
C PHE A 204 20.73 7.39 -0.98
N MET A 205 21.78 6.73 -1.47
CA MET A 205 21.84 5.29 -1.70
C MET A 205 22.20 4.55 -0.42
N GLU A 206 21.27 3.75 0.07
CA GLU A 206 21.45 2.92 1.27
C GLU A 206 21.94 1.51 0.91
N SER A 207 21.48 0.98 -0.23
CA SER A 207 21.92 -0.32 -0.73
C SER A 207 21.71 -0.40 -2.24
N PHE A 208 22.67 -0.96 -2.95
CA PHE A 208 22.58 -1.21 -4.38
C PHE A 208 23.04 -2.63 -4.70
N GLN A 209 22.15 -3.43 -5.28
CA GLN A 209 22.43 -4.79 -5.73
C GLN A 209 21.86 -4.96 -7.14
N CYS A 210 22.72 -5.15 -8.13
CA CYS A 210 22.31 -5.33 -9.52
C CYS A 210 22.94 -6.60 -10.07
N LYS A 211 22.12 -7.61 -10.40
CA LYS A 211 22.59 -8.84 -11.06
C LYS A 211 22.56 -8.72 -12.58
N THR A 212 21.61 -7.96 -13.11
CA THR A 212 21.37 -7.87 -14.56
C THR A 212 21.00 -6.45 -14.93
N GLU A 213 21.71 -5.90 -15.91
CA GLU A 213 21.34 -4.61 -16.48
C GLU A 213 19.95 -4.69 -17.11
N GLN A 214 19.08 -3.75 -16.78
CA GLN A 214 17.73 -3.66 -17.31
C GLN A 214 17.34 -2.21 -17.59
N ARG A 215 16.52 -2.07 -18.63
CA ARG A 215 15.85 -0.84 -19.03
C ARG A 215 14.39 -1.19 -19.27
N ASN A 216 13.51 -0.68 -18.43
CA ASN A 216 12.08 -0.94 -18.52
C ASN A 216 11.32 0.38 -18.53
N THR A 217 10.25 0.46 -19.31
CA THR A 217 9.36 1.64 -19.36
C THR A 217 8.04 1.32 -18.67
N TYR A 218 7.43 2.32 -18.03
CA TYR A 218 6.17 2.17 -17.29
C TYR A 218 5.31 3.41 -17.52
N LYS A 219 3.99 3.26 -17.58
CA LYS A 219 3.07 4.42 -17.61
C LYS A 219 3.29 5.31 -16.39
N ILE A 220 3.68 6.56 -16.61
CA ILE A 220 4.08 7.45 -15.50
C ILE A 220 2.90 7.75 -14.56
N ASN A 221 1.69 7.85 -15.11
CA ASN A 221 0.47 8.13 -14.33
C ASN A 221 0.15 7.01 -13.34
N LEU A 222 0.52 5.78 -13.68
CA LEU A 222 0.37 4.61 -12.81
C LEU A 222 1.48 4.57 -11.74
N MET A 223 2.72 4.86 -12.14
CA MET A 223 3.86 4.94 -11.22
C MET A 223 3.71 6.06 -10.18
N LYS A 224 3.17 7.22 -10.58
CA LYS A 224 2.95 8.36 -9.68
C LYS A 224 1.87 8.12 -8.61
N GLN A 225 1.07 7.06 -8.72
CA GLN A 225 0.06 6.74 -7.71
C GLN A 225 0.65 6.38 -6.34
N CYS A 226 1.92 5.95 -6.29
CA CYS A 226 2.60 5.64 -5.04
C CYS A 226 3.02 6.88 -4.23
N ILE A 227 2.79 8.10 -4.72
CA ILE A 227 3.21 9.34 -4.07
C ILE A 227 2.69 9.47 -2.63
N LYS A 228 1.49 8.95 -2.34
CA LYS A 228 0.91 8.96 -1.00
C LYS A 228 1.75 8.11 -0.03
N ALA A 229 2.14 6.91 -0.44
CA ALA A 229 3.01 6.03 0.33
C ALA A 229 4.43 6.60 0.46
N LEU A 230 4.98 7.13 -0.64
CA LEU A 230 6.28 7.78 -0.65
C LEU A 230 6.33 8.95 0.35
N ASN A 231 5.31 9.79 0.40
CA ASN A 231 5.23 10.93 1.32
C ASN A 231 5.31 10.53 2.79
N LEU A 232 4.76 9.37 3.14
CA LEU A 232 4.78 8.81 4.49
C LEU A 232 6.06 8.03 4.81
N SER A 233 6.83 7.65 3.80
CA SER A 233 7.99 6.77 3.98
C SER A 233 9.29 7.50 4.29
N SER A 234 10.16 6.78 4.98
CA SER A 234 11.55 7.20 5.26
C SER A 234 12.55 6.58 4.29
N LYS A 235 12.29 5.34 3.86
CA LYS A 235 13.07 4.61 2.86
C LYS A 235 12.16 3.96 1.85
N VAL A 236 12.66 3.79 0.63
CA VAL A 236 12.03 3.01 -0.43
C VAL A 236 13.00 1.97 -0.95
N ALA A 237 12.54 0.72 -1.00
CA ALA A 237 13.23 -0.36 -1.69
C ALA A 237 12.55 -0.60 -3.04
N ILE A 238 13.31 -0.46 -4.11
CA ILE A 238 12.89 -0.70 -5.49
C ILE A 238 13.47 -2.04 -5.91
N ARG A 239 12.60 -2.97 -6.30
CA ARG A 239 12.98 -4.33 -6.71
C ARG A 239 12.44 -4.61 -8.11
N THR A 240 13.21 -5.34 -8.92
CA THR A 240 12.80 -5.77 -10.26
C THR A 240 13.07 -7.26 -10.49
N ASP A 241 12.21 -7.89 -11.30
CA ASP A 241 12.40 -9.25 -11.79
C ASP A 241 12.89 -9.27 -13.25
N GLN A 242 13.09 -10.48 -13.79
CA GLN A 242 13.57 -10.68 -15.16
C GLN A 242 12.60 -10.16 -16.24
N LEU A 243 11.31 -10.08 -15.93
CA LEU A 243 10.27 -9.63 -16.85
C LEU A 243 10.03 -8.12 -16.77
N GLY A 244 10.71 -7.42 -15.85
CA GLY A 244 10.57 -6.00 -15.64
C GLY A 244 9.38 -5.62 -14.74
N LEU A 245 8.78 -6.56 -14.02
CA LEU A 245 7.86 -6.22 -12.93
C LEU A 245 8.65 -5.44 -11.88
N ILE A 246 8.17 -4.24 -11.52
CA ILE A 246 8.80 -3.40 -10.50
C ILE A 246 7.95 -3.39 -9.24
N CYS A 247 8.61 -3.46 -8.09
CA CYS A 247 8.01 -3.28 -6.78
C CYS A 247 8.69 -2.14 -6.04
N PHE A 248 7.91 -1.16 -5.59
CA PHE A 248 8.32 -0.18 -4.59
C PHE A 248 7.80 -0.62 -3.23
N GLN A 249 8.69 -0.85 -2.27
CA GLN A 249 8.35 -1.14 -0.88
C GLN A 249 8.74 0.04 -0.01
N PHE A 250 7.75 0.69 0.57
CA PHE A 250 7.87 1.91 1.35
C PHE A 250 7.89 1.58 2.84
N LEU A 251 8.96 1.97 3.54
CA LEU A 251 9.06 1.85 4.99
C LEU A 251 8.34 3.04 5.65
N ILE A 252 7.18 2.76 6.22
CA ILE A 252 6.33 3.72 6.96
C ILE A 252 6.44 3.40 8.45
N ARG A 253 6.46 4.42 9.30
CA ARG A 253 6.40 4.23 10.76
C ARG A 253 5.06 4.72 11.28
N THR A 254 4.43 3.93 12.15
CA THR A 254 3.22 4.35 12.87
C THR A 254 3.51 5.48 13.84
N GLU A 255 2.47 6.12 14.41
CA GLU A 255 2.69 7.16 15.43
C GLU A 255 3.42 6.61 16.66
N GLU A 256 3.22 5.32 16.95
CA GLU A 256 3.89 4.57 18.01
C GLU A 256 5.32 4.13 17.65
N GLY A 257 5.78 4.40 16.42
CA GLY A 257 7.13 4.11 15.94
C GLY A 257 7.31 2.72 15.32
N THR A 258 6.27 1.88 15.32
CA THR A 258 6.29 0.54 14.71
C THR A 258 6.52 0.64 13.21
N ALA A 259 7.48 -0.14 12.71
CA ALA A 259 7.81 -0.19 11.30
C ALA A 259 6.80 -1.06 10.54
N THR A 260 6.24 -0.49 9.48
CA THR A 260 5.27 -1.12 8.59
C THR A 260 5.66 -0.86 7.13
N PHE A 261 5.12 -1.66 6.22
CA PHE A 261 5.42 -1.58 4.80
C PHE A 261 4.16 -1.43 3.97
N VAL A 262 4.27 -0.57 2.96
CA VAL A 262 3.33 -0.50 1.85
C VAL A 262 4.08 -0.89 0.58
N GLU A 263 3.50 -1.79 -0.22
CA GLU A 263 4.08 -2.25 -1.46
C GLU A 263 3.27 -1.77 -2.66
N TYR A 264 3.97 -1.39 -3.74
CA TYR A 264 3.40 -0.98 -5.01
C TYR A 264 4.06 -1.76 -6.13
N TYR A 265 3.27 -2.59 -6.80
CA TYR A 265 3.67 -3.35 -7.97
C TYR A 265 3.22 -2.62 -9.23
N CYS A 266 4.08 -2.58 -10.24
CA CYS A 266 3.77 -2.05 -11.56
C CYS A 266 4.35 -2.94 -12.65
N THR A 267 3.54 -3.34 -13.62
CA THR A 267 4.02 -4.06 -14.81
C THR A 267 4.67 -3.10 -15.79
N PRO A 268 5.73 -3.50 -16.49
CA PRO A 268 6.31 -2.67 -17.54
C PRO A 268 5.33 -2.55 -18.71
N ASN A 269 5.50 -1.48 -19.49
CA ASN A 269 4.84 -1.35 -20.76
C ASN A 269 5.26 -2.52 -21.66
N ARG A 270 4.30 -3.13 -22.34
CA ARG A 270 4.61 -4.14 -23.34
C ARG A 270 5.20 -3.42 -24.53
N GLU A 271 6.41 -3.81 -24.94
CA GLU A 271 6.88 -3.51 -26.29
C GLU A 271 5.95 -4.25 -27.26
N GLU A 272 5.19 -3.51 -28.07
CA GLU A 272 4.59 -4.13 -29.25
C GLU A 272 5.76 -4.61 -30.11
N PRO A 273 5.80 -5.91 -30.50
CA PRO A 273 6.85 -6.36 -31.40
C PRO A 273 6.79 -5.48 -32.65
N GLN A 274 7.91 -4.81 -32.95
CA GLN A 274 8.05 -4.09 -34.21
C GLN A 274 7.87 -5.13 -35.32
N GLU A 275 6.75 -5.07 -36.03
CA GLU A 275 6.61 -5.80 -37.29
C GLU A 275 7.68 -5.24 -38.24
N GLY A 276 8.76 -6.00 -38.42
CA GLY A 276 9.90 -5.68 -39.29
C GLY A 276 10.48 -6.94 -39.91
#